data_AF-A0A067DUI7-F1
#
_entry.id   AF-A0A067DUI7-F1
#
_cell.length_a   1.000
_cell.length_b   1.000
_cell.length_c   1.000
_cell.angle_alpha   90.00
_cell.angle_beta   90.00
_cell.angle_gamma   90.00
#
_symmetry.space_group_name_H-M   'P 1'
#
loop_
_entity.id
_entity.type
_entity.pdbx_description
1 polymer ?
#
loop_
_entity_poly.entity_id
_entity_poly.type
_entity_poly.pdbx_seq_one_letter_code
_entity_poly.pdbx_strand_id
1 'polypeptide(L)'
;MYVNNCPKNLGEDRCVFHDHLGRFSFQPRSENSLFGPSTATLKKLGGLSRNLVVYDGEIYRFFSCMWLHANVIHLLTNSLAILFIGVKLEEDFGFLRIGLLYVLSGFGGGLLSCLHQDESQQTLQISVGASGALFGLLGASLSEIITNWTLYTNKCVSITMLILVIGVNMAIGFMPGIDNMAHIGGFVAGILLGFILLLRPQYGYVSGPYIAPGYELNHKKPKYQCHQKLLWVISVVVLFVW
;
A
#
# COMPACT_ATOMS: atom_id res chain seq x y z
N MET A 1 -8.62 21.88 -5.49
CA MET A 1 -7.57 22.40 -6.40
C MET A 1 -7.14 23.86 -6.14
N TYR A 2 -7.91 24.71 -5.45
CA TYR A 2 -7.52 26.11 -5.15
C TYR A 2 -6.37 26.29 -4.14
N VAL A 3 -5.90 25.20 -3.53
CA VAL A 3 -5.00 25.23 -2.37
C VAL A 3 -3.52 25.29 -2.77
N ASN A 4 -3.12 24.61 -3.85
CA ASN A 4 -1.76 24.69 -4.37
C ASN A 4 -1.65 25.91 -5.28
N ASN A 5 -1.18 27.03 -4.72
CA ASN A 5 -1.00 28.29 -5.45
C ASN A 5 0.29 28.96 -4.99
N CYS A 6 1.43 28.42 -5.43
CA CYS A 6 2.76 28.96 -5.13
C CYS A 6 2.87 30.46 -5.48
N PRO A 7 2.46 30.92 -6.68
CA PRO A 7 2.71 32.31 -7.08
C PRO A 7 1.98 33.30 -6.19
N LYS A 8 0.75 32.98 -5.77
CA LYS A 8 -0.02 33.82 -4.85
C LYS A 8 0.59 33.91 -3.45
N ASN A 9 1.30 32.86 -3.01
CA ASN A 9 1.83 32.77 -1.64
C ASN A 9 3.29 33.25 -1.54
N LEU A 10 4.10 33.04 -2.58
CA LEU A 10 5.53 33.30 -2.57
C LEU A 10 5.98 34.33 -3.62
N GLY A 11 5.12 34.74 -4.55
CA GLY A 11 5.51 35.55 -5.71
C GLY A 11 5.92 34.68 -6.90
N GLU A 12 5.65 35.17 -8.11
CA GLU A 12 5.81 34.45 -9.38
C GLU A 12 7.26 33.97 -9.61
N ASP A 13 8.24 34.85 -9.36
CA ASP A 13 9.67 34.65 -9.65
C ASP A 13 10.33 33.51 -8.85
N ARG A 14 9.71 33.10 -7.75
CA ARG A 14 10.24 32.04 -6.87
C ARG A 14 9.71 30.66 -7.23
N CYS A 15 8.62 30.59 -7.97
CA CYS A 15 7.94 29.34 -8.27
C CYS A 15 8.50 28.67 -9.52
N VAL A 16 8.62 27.34 -9.48
CA VAL A 16 9.19 26.59 -10.60
C VAL A 16 8.13 26.39 -11.68
N PHE A 17 8.46 26.73 -12.93
CA PHE A 17 7.58 26.67 -14.11
C PHE A 17 6.34 27.57 -14.02
N HIS A 18 6.43 28.70 -13.32
CA HIS A 18 5.36 29.70 -13.26
C HIS A 18 4.83 30.08 -14.64
N ASP A 19 5.72 30.42 -15.59
CA ASP A 19 5.31 30.95 -16.91
C ASP A 19 4.44 29.98 -17.72
N HIS A 20 4.53 28.68 -17.44
CA HIS A 20 3.82 27.63 -18.17
C HIS A 20 2.65 27.05 -17.37
N LEU A 21 2.80 26.91 -16.05
CA LEU A 21 1.83 26.26 -15.18
C LEU A 21 0.95 27.26 -14.42
N GLY A 22 1.30 28.54 -14.42
CA GLY A 22 0.65 29.60 -13.65
C GLY A 22 0.46 29.18 -12.20
N ARG A 23 -0.79 29.18 -11.73
CA ARG A 23 -1.15 28.78 -10.36
C ARG A 23 -0.69 27.36 -9.97
N PHE A 24 -0.46 26.47 -10.93
CA PHE A 24 -0.05 25.07 -10.71
C PHE A 24 1.46 24.87 -10.65
N SER A 25 2.24 25.95 -10.68
CA SER A 25 3.69 25.92 -10.52
C SER A 25 4.10 25.20 -9.23
N PHE A 26 5.26 24.56 -9.26
CA PHE A 26 5.81 23.87 -8.09
C PHE A 26 6.46 24.84 -7.12
N GLN A 27 6.60 24.39 -5.88
CA GLN A 27 7.38 25.14 -4.89
C GLN A 27 8.84 25.30 -5.31
N PRO A 28 9.54 26.34 -4.80
CA PRO A 28 10.96 26.51 -5.03
C PRO A 28 11.74 25.24 -4.68
N ARG A 29 12.81 24.91 -5.42
CA ARG A 29 13.61 23.70 -5.16
C ARG A 29 14.29 23.70 -3.79
N SER A 30 14.43 24.86 -3.15
CA SER A 30 14.88 24.99 -1.77
C SER A 30 13.87 24.45 -0.75
N GLU A 31 12.57 24.43 -1.09
CA GLU A 31 11.50 23.87 -0.26
C GLU A 31 11.14 22.44 -0.69
N ASN A 32 11.03 22.19 -2.00
CA ASN A 32 10.73 20.86 -2.54
C ASN A 32 11.60 20.58 -3.77
N SER A 33 12.70 19.85 -3.56
CA SER A 33 13.71 19.57 -4.59
C SER A 33 13.20 18.72 -5.75
N LEU A 34 12.11 17.96 -5.55
CA LEU A 34 11.60 16.96 -6.52
C LEU A 34 10.35 17.41 -7.27
N PHE A 35 10.07 18.73 -7.29
CA PHE A 35 8.87 19.32 -7.92
C PHE A 35 7.58 18.84 -7.25
N GLY A 36 7.13 19.57 -6.23
CA GLY A 36 5.91 19.25 -5.51
C GLY A 36 5.29 20.46 -4.82
N PRO A 37 4.14 20.26 -4.17
CA PRO A 37 3.50 21.26 -3.33
C PRO A 37 4.26 21.46 -2.01
N SER A 38 3.84 22.45 -1.23
CA SER A 38 4.35 22.63 0.13
C SER A 38 3.75 21.60 1.09
N THR A 39 4.46 21.31 2.19
CA THR A 39 3.96 20.47 3.28
C THR A 39 2.64 21.01 3.84
N ALA A 40 2.51 22.34 3.97
CA ALA A 40 1.26 22.98 4.40
C ALA A 40 0.07 22.70 3.44
N THR A 41 0.34 22.66 2.14
CA THR A 41 -0.66 22.32 1.12
C THR A 41 -1.09 20.87 1.25
N LEU A 42 -0.15 19.94 1.43
CA LEU A 42 -0.44 18.52 1.66
C LEU A 42 -1.26 18.32 2.94
N LYS A 43 -0.93 19.03 4.04
CA LYS A 43 -1.73 19.04 5.27
C LYS A 43 -3.17 19.42 4.97
N LYS A 44 -3.36 20.54 4.29
CA LYS A 44 -4.69 21.10 4.01
C LYS A 44 -5.50 20.20 3.08
N LEU A 45 -4.85 19.47 2.18
CA LEU A 45 -5.50 18.57 1.23
C LEU A 45 -5.87 17.20 1.79
N GLY A 46 -5.49 16.88 3.03
CA GLY A 46 -5.82 15.59 3.65
C GLY A 46 -4.63 14.68 3.91
N GLY A 47 -3.40 15.21 3.94
CA GLY A 47 -2.24 14.45 4.38
C GLY A 47 -2.39 13.97 5.83
N LEU A 48 -1.86 12.80 6.12
CA LEU A 48 -2.03 12.16 7.42
C LEU A 48 -1.14 12.86 8.45
N SER A 49 -1.77 13.28 9.55
CA SER A 49 -1.13 13.92 10.69
C SER A 49 -1.80 13.44 11.96
N ARG A 50 -1.02 12.89 12.90
CA ARG A 50 -1.50 12.36 14.17
C ARG A 50 -2.38 13.35 14.91
N ASN A 51 -1.94 14.61 15.05
CA ASN A 51 -2.67 15.62 15.81
C ASN A 51 -4.08 15.88 15.23
N LEU A 52 -4.19 15.97 13.90
CA LEU A 52 -5.47 16.21 13.25
C LEU A 52 -6.41 14.99 13.35
N VAL A 53 -5.86 13.79 13.33
CA VAL A 53 -6.65 12.57 13.46
C VAL A 53 -7.11 12.36 14.90
N VAL A 54 -6.20 12.49 15.87
CA VAL A 54 -6.44 12.15 17.28
C VAL A 54 -7.21 13.25 17.99
N TYR A 55 -6.83 14.52 17.80
CA TYR A 55 -7.44 15.65 18.52
C TYR A 55 -8.59 16.30 17.75
N ASP A 56 -8.48 16.41 16.43
CA ASP A 56 -9.51 17.08 15.60
C ASP A 56 -10.50 16.08 14.97
N GLY A 57 -10.30 14.77 15.16
CA GLY A 57 -11.21 13.72 14.68
C GLY A 57 -11.23 13.54 13.15
N GLU A 58 -10.21 14.00 12.44
CA GLU A 58 -10.16 13.99 10.97
C GLU A 58 -9.78 12.61 10.39
N ILE A 59 -10.54 11.56 10.73
CA ILE A 59 -10.29 10.15 10.40
C ILE A 59 -10.20 9.90 8.87
N TYR A 60 -10.86 10.73 8.06
CA TYR A 60 -10.80 10.65 6.60
C TYR A 60 -9.35 10.74 6.06
N ARG A 61 -8.42 11.30 6.84
CA ARG A 61 -7.01 11.44 6.49
C ARG A 61 -6.28 10.12 6.28
N PHE A 62 -6.71 9.04 6.94
CA PHE A 62 -6.18 7.70 6.69
C PHE A 62 -6.43 7.25 5.25
N PHE A 63 -7.51 7.72 4.64
CA PHE A 63 -7.84 7.40 3.26
C PHE A 63 -7.25 8.46 2.33
N SER A 64 -7.53 9.75 2.55
CA SER A 64 -7.09 10.79 1.61
C SER A 64 -5.58 10.86 1.42
N CYS A 65 -4.77 10.53 2.44
CA CYS A 65 -3.32 10.53 2.32
C CYS A 65 -2.80 9.54 1.26
N MET A 66 -3.53 8.47 0.97
CA MET A 66 -3.16 7.44 -0.01
C MET A 66 -3.17 7.97 -1.45
N TRP A 67 -3.92 9.03 -1.74
CA TRP A 67 -3.99 9.65 -3.07
C TRP A 67 -3.10 10.88 -3.21
N LEU A 68 -2.54 11.38 -2.11
CA LEU A 68 -1.62 12.53 -2.12
C LEU A 68 -0.19 12.06 -2.30
N HIS A 69 0.63 12.84 -3.02
CA HIS A 69 2.04 12.53 -3.24
C HIS A 69 2.89 13.77 -2.99
N ALA A 70 4.04 13.58 -2.36
CA ALA A 70 4.93 14.67 -1.97
C ALA A 70 5.55 15.41 -3.17
N ASN A 71 5.71 14.73 -4.30
CA ASN A 71 6.36 15.26 -5.49
C ASN A 71 6.07 14.38 -6.72
N VAL A 72 6.43 14.88 -7.92
CA VAL A 72 6.18 14.21 -9.20
C VAL A 72 6.90 12.86 -9.28
N ILE A 73 8.16 12.79 -8.84
CA ILE A 73 8.92 11.52 -8.89
C ILE A 73 8.25 10.46 -8.01
N HIS A 74 7.88 10.82 -6.78
CA HIS A 74 7.20 9.95 -5.83
C HIS A 74 5.85 9.44 -6.37
N LEU A 75 5.10 10.29 -7.08
CA LEU A 75 3.87 9.89 -7.77
C LEU A 75 4.14 8.88 -8.88
N LEU A 76 5.12 9.16 -9.76
CA LEU A 76 5.43 8.31 -10.91
C LEU A 76 5.94 6.94 -10.47
N THR A 77 6.86 6.89 -9.50
CA THR A 77 7.43 5.63 -9.03
C THR A 77 6.40 4.76 -8.33
N ASN A 78 5.53 5.33 -7.48
CA ASN A 78 4.43 4.58 -6.86
C ASN A 78 3.44 4.08 -7.90
N SER A 79 3.01 4.96 -8.81
CA SER A 79 2.02 4.60 -9.83
C SER A 79 2.52 3.45 -10.71
N LEU A 80 3.79 3.50 -11.11
CA LEU A 80 4.41 2.44 -11.91
C LEU A 80 4.54 1.12 -11.12
N ALA A 81 4.96 1.18 -9.86
CA ALA A 81 5.08 -0.01 -9.01
C ALA A 81 3.71 -0.65 -8.73
N ILE A 82 2.70 0.15 -8.42
CA ILE A 82 1.31 -0.30 -8.23
C ILE A 82 0.77 -0.88 -9.53
N LEU A 83 1.06 -0.27 -10.68
CA LEU A 83 0.61 -0.81 -11.96
C LEU A 83 1.21 -2.20 -12.23
N PHE A 84 2.51 -2.39 -12.03
CA PHE A 84 3.13 -3.70 -12.28
C PHE A 84 2.65 -4.78 -11.31
N ILE A 85 2.61 -4.50 -10.01
CA ILE A 85 2.24 -5.50 -8.99
C ILE A 85 0.72 -5.67 -8.94
N GLY A 86 -0.02 -4.58 -9.00
CA GLY A 86 -1.47 -4.53 -8.92
C GLY A 86 -2.13 -5.24 -10.10
N VAL A 87 -1.72 -4.97 -11.34
CA VAL A 87 -2.26 -5.65 -12.53
C VAL A 87 -2.04 -7.15 -12.42
N LYS A 88 -0.85 -7.59 -12.03
CA LYS A 88 -0.54 -9.02 -11.89
C LYS A 88 -1.45 -9.69 -10.85
N LEU A 89 -1.62 -9.06 -9.69
CA LEU A 89 -2.50 -9.58 -8.63
C LEU A 89 -3.98 -9.53 -9.04
N GLU A 90 -4.39 -8.51 -9.79
CA GLU A 90 -5.76 -8.33 -10.25
C GLU A 90 -6.16 -9.39 -11.28
N GLU A 91 -5.28 -9.72 -12.22
CA GLU A 91 -5.47 -10.82 -13.17
C GLU A 91 -5.67 -12.17 -12.45
N ASP A 92 -4.99 -12.34 -11.32
CA ASP A 92 -4.96 -13.60 -10.57
C ASP A 92 -6.14 -13.76 -9.60
N PHE A 93 -6.60 -12.68 -8.97
CA PHE A 93 -7.57 -12.71 -7.86
C PHE A 93 -8.81 -11.84 -8.07
N GLY A 94 -8.83 -11.00 -9.10
CA GLY A 94 -9.91 -10.09 -9.43
C GLY A 94 -9.85 -8.75 -8.70
N PHE A 95 -10.42 -7.73 -9.35
CA PHE A 95 -10.34 -6.33 -8.93
C PHE A 95 -10.85 -6.07 -7.50
N LEU A 96 -11.94 -6.73 -7.09
CA LEU A 96 -12.54 -6.49 -5.77
C LEU A 96 -11.59 -6.87 -4.63
N ARG A 97 -10.90 -8.01 -4.76
CA ARG A 97 -10.00 -8.50 -3.70
C ARG A 97 -8.76 -7.62 -3.60
N ILE A 98 -8.19 -7.25 -4.74
CA ILE A 98 -6.99 -6.42 -4.79
C ILE A 98 -7.29 -4.98 -4.40
N GLY A 99 -8.44 -4.43 -4.80
CA GLY A 99 -8.90 -3.12 -4.36
C GLY A 99 -9.12 -3.04 -2.85
N LEU A 100 -9.79 -4.04 -2.26
CA LEU A 100 -9.96 -4.12 -0.80
C LEU A 100 -8.60 -4.25 -0.09
N LEU A 101 -7.73 -5.10 -0.60
CA LEU A 101 -6.39 -5.29 -0.03
C LEU A 101 -5.59 -3.99 -0.06
N TYR A 102 -5.59 -3.28 -1.19
CA TYR A 102 -4.93 -1.98 -1.35
C TYR A 102 -5.43 -0.97 -0.31
N VAL A 103 -6.75 -0.79 -0.19
CA VAL A 103 -7.34 0.19 0.74
C VAL A 103 -7.06 -0.18 2.19
N LEU A 104 -7.25 -1.44 2.58
CA LEU A 104 -7.07 -1.89 3.96
C LEU A 104 -5.60 -1.90 4.38
N SER A 105 -4.68 -2.29 3.50
CA SER A 105 -3.24 -2.19 3.78
C SER A 105 -2.78 -0.74 3.87
N GLY A 106 -3.28 0.15 3.01
CA GLY A 106 -3.01 1.58 3.13
C GLY A 106 -3.49 2.16 4.46
N PHE A 107 -4.68 1.78 4.90
CA PHE A 107 -5.19 2.11 6.23
C PHE A 107 -4.29 1.56 7.35
N GLY A 108 -3.88 0.30 7.29
CA GLY A 108 -2.97 -0.30 8.28
C GLY A 108 -1.60 0.39 8.34
N GLY A 109 -1.07 0.82 7.20
CA GLY A 109 0.12 1.66 7.13
C GLY A 109 -0.09 3.01 7.80
N GLY A 110 -1.18 3.71 7.45
CA GLY A 110 -1.54 4.97 8.08
C GLY A 110 -1.70 4.84 9.59
N LEU A 111 -2.32 3.76 10.07
CA LEU A 111 -2.48 3.49 11.51
C LEU A 111 -1.13 3.34 12.21
N LEU A 112 -0.23 2.50 11.69
CA LEU A 112 1.08 2.30 12.31
C LEU A 112 1.93 3.59 12.31
N SER A 113 1.85 4.36 11.22
CA SER A 113 2.45 5.69 11.13
C SER A 113 1.90 6.64 12.20
N CYS A 114 0.57 6.74 12.31
CA CYS A 114 -0.09 7.60 13.29
C CYS A 114 0.30 7.24 14.73
N LEU A 115 0.46 5.94 15.04
CA LEU A 115 0.87 5.47 16.37
C LEU A 115 2.33 5.81 16.71
N HIS A 116 3.21 5.89 15.72
CA HIS A 116 4.64 6.13 15.91
C HIS A 116 5.07 7.58 15.64
N GLN A 117 4.17 8.44 15.18
CA GLN A 117 4.44 9.88 15.07
C GLN A 117 4.63 10.48 16.46
N ASP A 118 5.82 11.00 16.71
CA ASP A 118 6.21 11.60 17.99
C ASP A 118 5.49 12.94 18.20
N GLU A 119 4.77 13.07 19.32
CA GLU A 119 4.06 14.29 19.72
C GLU A 119 5.02 15.45 20.00
N SER A 120 6.28 15.15 20.35
CA SER A 120 7.27 16.15 20.79
C SER A 120 8.00 16.87 19.65
N GLN A 121 7.86 16.40 18.39
CA GLN A 121 8.52 17.03 17.25
C GLN A 121 7.68 18.20 16.70
N GLN A 122 8.21 19.42 16.84
CA GLN A 122 7.61 20.65 16.27
C GLN A 122 7.62 20.69 14.74
N THR A 123 8.30 19.75 14.07
CA THR A 123 8.28 19.64 12.63
C THR A 123 6.93 19.12 12.15
N LEU A 124 6.36 19.78 11.14
CA LEU A 124 5.14 19.37 10.44
C LEU A 124 5.36 18.00 9.77
N GLN A 125 5.25 16.91 10.53
CA GLN A 125 5.29 15.55 10.01
C GLN A 125 3.95 15.24 9.34
N ILE A 126 3.99 15.02 8.03
CA ILE A 126 2.83 14.65 7.24
C ILE A 126 3.18 13.44 6.42
N SER A 127 2.39 12.40 6.56
CA SER A 127 2.49 11.21 5.73
C SER A 127 1.54 11.32 4.54
N VAL A 128 2.08 11.10 3.35
CA VAL A 128 1.34 11.06 2.09
C VAL A 128 1.94 9.99 1.19
N GLY A 129 1.11 9.36 0.39
CA GLY A 129 1.54 8.43 -0.64
C GLY A 129 0.76 7.14 -0.61
N ALA A 130 0.64 6.54 -1.79
CA ALA A 130 0.11 5.20 -1.97
C ALA A 130 1.07 4.09 -1.49
N SER A 131 2.27 4.45 -1.03
CA SER A 131 3.36 3.52 -0.76
C SER A 131 3.04 2.52 0.36
N GLY A 132 2.32 2.91 1.42
CA GLY A 132 1.84 1.96 2.42
C GLY A 132 0.96 0.85 1.81
N ALA A 133 0.07 1.21 0.89
CA ALA A 133 -0.75 0.24 0.18
C ALA A 133 0.05 -0.62 -0.82
N LEU A 134 1.05 -0.03 -1.49
CA LEU A 134 2.00 -0.76 -2.33
C LEU A 134 2.79 -1.81 -1.54
N PHE A 135 3.31 -1.45 -0.36
CA PHE A 135 3.94 -2.41 0.54
C PHE A 135 2.95 -3.48 1.02
N GLY A 136 1.67 -3.13 1.17
CA GLY A 136 0.59 -4.08 1.35
C GLY A 136 0.47 -5.12 0.23
N LEU A 137 0.48 -4.68 -1.02
CA LEU A 137 0.45 -5.58 -2.19
C LEU A 137 1.69 -6.48 -2.25
N LEU A 138 2.86 -5.96 -1.87
CA LEU A 138 4.09 -6.75 -1.75
C LEU A 138 4.01 -7.80 -0.64
N GLY A 139 3.50 -7.41 0.54
CA GLY A 139 3.28 -8.34 1.66
C GLY A 139 2.25 -9.41 1.33
N ALA A 140 1.19 -9.05 0.61
CA ALA A 140 0.19 -9.99 0.14
C ALA A 140 0.75 -10.97 -0.89
N SER A 141 1.58 -10.49 -1.82
CA SER A 141 2.32 -11.34 -2.77
C SER A 141 3.19 -12.37 -2.04
N LEU A 142 3.80 -11.99 -0.92
CA LEU A 142 4.59 -12.93 -0.10
C LEU A 142 3.69 -14.00 0.53
N SER A 143 2.57 -13.61 1.12
CA SER A 143 1.58 -14.55 1.67
C SER A 143 1.02 -15.49 0.61
N GLU A 144 0.81 -15.01 -0.61
CA GLU A 144 0.36 -15.80 -1.75
C GLU A 144 1.38 -16.89 -2.08
N ILE A 145 2.66 -16.54 -2.23
CA ILE A 145 3.73 -17.49 -2.54
C ILE A 145 3.85 -18.55 -1.42
N ILE A 146 3.76 -18.13 -0.15
CA ILE A 146 3.81 -19.04 1.00
C ILE A 146 2.63 -20.03 0.97
N THR A 147 1.42 -19.52 0.70
CA THR A 147 0.16 -20.29 0.72
C THR A 147 0.02 -21.22 -0.47
N ASN A 148 0.62 -20.85 -1.61
CA ASN A 148 0.49 -21.53 -2.90
C ASN A 148 1.84 -22.05 -3.42
N TRP A 149 2.79 -22.30 -2.53
CA TRP A 149 4.18 -22.66 -2.82
C TRP A 149 4.34 -23.76 -3.88
N THR A 150 3.42 -24.72 -3.92
CA THR A 150 3.45 -25.85 -4.86
C THR A 150 3.12 -25.48 -6.30
N LEU A 151 2.48 -24.33 -6.55
CA LEU A 151 2.11 -23.87 -7.91
C LEU A 151 3.26 -23.22 -8.66
N TYR A 152 4.32 -22.80 -7.97
CA TYR A 152 5.46 -22.11 -8.57
C TYR A 152 6.50 -23.11 -9.09
N THR A 153 6.82 -23.03 -10.38
CA THR A 153 7.87 -23.86 -11.01
C THR A 153 9.26 -23.49 -10.47
N ASN A 154 9.57 -22.18 -10.41
CA ASN A 154 10.86 -21.66 -9.96
C ASN A 154 10.70 -20.86 -8.65
N LYS A 155 10.47 -21.60 -7.56
CA LYS A 155 10.13 -21.07 -6.23
C LYS A 155 11.19 -20.12 -5.68
N CYS A 156 12.45 -20.56 -5.70
CA CYS A 156 13.58 -19.79 -5.19
C CYS A 156 13.76 -18.47 -5.95
N VAL A 157 13.58 -18.47 -7.27
CA VAL A 157 13.69 -17.26 -8.08
C VAL A 157 12.56 -16.29 -7.75
N SER A 158 11.33 -16.79 -7.65
CA SER A 158 10.14 -15.96 -7.38
C SER A 158 10.24 -15.27 -6.02
N ILE A 159 10.59 -16.01 -4.97
CA ILE A 159 10.73 -15.45 -3.62
C ILE A 159 11.95 -14.53 -3.50
N THR A 160 13.08 -14.88 -4.13
CA THR A 160 14.29 -14.05 -4.10
C THR A 160 14.06 -12.72 -4.81
N MET A 161 13.39 -12.73 -5.97
CA MET A 161 13.04 -11.51 -6.68
C MET A 161 12.07 -10.65 -5.87
N LEU A 162 11.06 -11.25 -5.23
CA LEU A 162 10.14 -10.51 -4.38
C LEU A 162 10.85 -9.87 -3.18
N ILE A 163 11.72 -10.63 -2.49
CA ILE A 163 12.53 -10.11 -1.38
C ILE A 163 13.45 -8.99 -1.85
N LEU A 164 14.06 -9.11 -3.03
CA LEU A 164 14.89 -8.05 -3.61
C LEU A 164 14.06 -6.78 -3.85
N VAL A 165 12.88 -6.90 -4.44
CA VAL A 165 11.98 -5.76 -4.68
C VAL A 165 11.57 -5.11 -3.36
N ILE A 166 11.20 -5.90 -2.35
CA ILE A 166 10.86 -5.38 -1.01
C ILE A 166 12.07 -4.66 -0.39
N GLY A 167 13.26 -5.29 -0.44
CA GLY A 167 14.49 -4.74 0.11
C GLY A 167 14.90 -3.42 -0.55
N VAL A 168 14.82 -3.33 -1.88
CA VAL A 168 15.10 -2.09 -2.62
C VAL A 168 14.10 -0.99 -2.27
N ASN A 169 12.80 -1.30 -2.20
CA ASN A 169 11.79 -0.30 -1.83
C ASN A 169 11.97 0.17 -0.38
N MET A 170 12.31 -0.73 0.55
CA MET A 170 12.60 -0.37 1.93
C MET A 170 13.90 0.45 2.03
N ALA A 171 14.90 0.14 1.21
CA ALA A 171 16.15 0.91 1.16
C ALA A 171 15.93 2.34 0.68
N ILE A 172 15.04 2.53 -0.32
CA ILE A 172 14.59 3.87 -0.74
C ILE A 172 13.95 4.60 0.44
N GLY A 173 13.25 3.90 1.33
CA GLY A 173 12.65 4.43 2.55
C GLY A 173 13.60 5.09 3.55
N PHE A 174 14.92 4.85 3.46
CA PHE A 174 15.90 5.60 4.26
C PHE A 174 16.14 7.03 3.77
N MET A 175 15.59 7.41 2.61
CA MET A 175 15.66 8.80 2.16
C MET A 175 14.83 9.72 3.08
N PRO A 176 15.29 10.95 3.34
CA PRO A 176 14.58 11.88 4.21
C PRO A 176 13.19 12.22 3.66
N GLY A 177 12.19 12.26 4.54
CA GLY A 177 10.81 12.57 4.18
C GLY A 177 9.96 11.37 3.77
N ILE A 178 10.48 10.13 3.92
CA ILE A 178 9.70 8.91 3.71
C ILE A 178 9.23 8.32 5.04
N ASP A 179 7.98 7.87 5.04
CA ASP A 179 7.34 7.27 6.19
C ASP A 179 7.51 5.74 6.21
N ASN A 180 8.58 5.30 6.87
CA ASN A 180 8.88 3.87 7.02
C ASN A 180 7.87 3.14 7.89
N MET A 181 7.22 3.83 8.83
CA MET A 181 6.20 3.20 9.68
C MET A 181 4.94 2.89 8.85
N ALA A 182 4.58 3.77 7.91
CA ALA A 182 3.54 3.46 6.94
C ALA A 182 3.89 2.27 6.04
N HIS A 183 5.15 2.11 5.62
CA HIS A 183 5.60 0.97 4.82
C HIS A 183 5.53 -0.34 5.60
N ILE A 184 6.04 -0.34 6.83
CA ILE A 184 6.02 -1.52 7.71
C ILE A 184 4.58 -1.92 8.04
N GLY A 185 3.74 -0.95 8.44
CA GLY A 185 2.35 -1.21 8.79
C GLY A 185 1.55 -1.73 7.60
N GLY A 186 1.78 -1.13 6.42
CA GLY A 186 1.18 -1.58 5.18
C GLY A 186 1.60 -3.00 4.81
N PHE A 187 2.90 -3.31 4.90
CA PHE A 187 3.45 -4.64 4.62
C PHE A 187 2.88 -5.72 5.55
N VAL A 188 2.85 -5.46 6.87
CA VAL A 188 2.30 -6.39 7.86
C VAL A 188 0.80 -6.60 7.62
N ALA A 189 0.04 -5.52 7.43
CA ALA A 189 -1.38 -5.62 7.09
C ALA A 189 -1.59 -6.42 5.79
N GLY A 190 -0.76 -6.18 4.78
CA GLY A 190 -0.75 -6.91 3.52
C GLY A 190 -0.50 -8.41 3.67
N ILE A 191 0.44 -8.82 4.53
CA ILE A 191 0.70 -10.23 4.83
C ILE A 191 -0.55 -10.89 5.42
N LEU A 192 -1.14 -10.26 6.44
CA LEU A 192 -2.33 -10.79 7.14
C LEU A 192 -3.52 -10.87 6.20
N LEU A 193 -3.80 -9.80 5.45
CA LEU A 193 -4.87 -9.75 4.45
C LEU A 193 -4.61 -10.72 3.29
N GLY A 194 -3.35 -10.94 2.89
CA GLY A 194 -2.97 -11.91 1.87
C GLY A 194 -3.37 -13.33 2.26
N PHE A 195 -3.13 -13.71 3.52
CA PHE A 195 -3.58 -15.00 4.07
C PHE A 195 -5.10 -15.12 4.21
N ILE A 196 -5.87 -14.05 4.01
CA ILE A 196 -7.33 -14.05 4.07
C ILE A 196 -7.95 -14.00 2.67
N LEU A 197 -7.46 -13.12 1.82
CA LEU A 197 -8.05 -12.76 0.53
C LEU A 197 -7.46 -13.56 -0.65
N LEU A 198 -6.22 -14.03 -0.54
CA LEU A 198 -5.49 -14.67 -1.65
C LEU A 198 -5.42 -16.20 -1.55
N LEU A 199 -6.36 -16.84 -0.84
CA LEU A 199 -6.43 -18.30 -0.83
C LEU A 199 -6.85 -18.87 -2.18
N ARG A 200 -6.02 -19.78 -2.71
CA ARG A 200 -6.39 -20.62 -3.85
C ARG A 200 -6.78 -22.03 -3.39
N PRO A 201 -7.80 -22.63 -4.01
CA PRO A 201 -8.09 -24.05 -3.82
C PRO A 201 -6.91 -24.94 -4.23
N GLN A 202 -6.79 -26.11 -3.61
CA GLN A 202 -5.78 -27.09 -3.98
C GLN A 202 -5.88 -27.49 -5.46
N TYR A 203 -4.73 -27.76 -6.08
CA TYR A 203 -4.68 -28.35 -7.42
C TYR A 203 -5.41 -29.71 -7.43
N GLY A 204 -6.39 -29.83 -8.33
CA GLY A 204 -7.28 -31.00 -8.44
C GLY A 204 -8.52 -30.96 -7.54
N TYR A 205 -8.80 -29.86 -6.83
CA TYR A 205 -10.10 -29.66 -6.20
C TYR A 205 -11.18 -29.42 -7.25
N VAL A 206 -12.22 -30.27 -7.24
CA VAL A 206 -13.42 -30.10 -8.09
C VAL A 206 -14.59 -29.71 -7.20
N SER A 207 -15.31 -28.66 -7.59
CA SER A 207 -16.50 -28.22 -6.87
C SER A 207 -17.65 -29.21 -7.10
N GLY A 208 -18.43 -29.50 -6.04
CA GLY A 208 -19.49 -30.52 -6.06
C GLY A 208 -20.46 -30.41 -7.25
N PRO A 209 -20.97 -29.21 -7.58
CA PRO A 209 -21.84 -28.98 -8.73
C PRO A 209 -21.23 -29.31 -10.11
N TYR A 210 -19.90 -29.42 -10.23
CA TYR A 210 -19.21 -29.71 -11.50
C TYR A 210 -18.79 -31.18 -11.63
N ILE A 211 -19.16 -32.04 -10.68
CA ILE A 211 -18.88 -33.48 -10.75
C ILE A 211 -19.97 -34.13 -11.60
N ALA A 212 -19.59 -34.81 -12.68
CA ALA A 212 -20.53 -35.54 -13.53
C ALA A 212 -21.27 -36.64 -12.73
N PRO A 213 -22.58 -36.85 -12.96
CA PRO A 213 -23.32 -37.94 -12.33
C PRO A 213 -22.65 -39.30 -12.61
N GLY A 214 -22.37 -40.07 -11.56
CA GLY A 214 -21.70 -41.37 -11.66
C GLY A 214 -20.16 -41.33 -11.62
N TYR A 215 -19.54 -40.16 -11.49
CA TYR A 215 -18.09 -40.05 -11.30
C TYR A 215 -17.69 -40.24 -9.82
N GLU A 216 -17.12 -41.39 -9.48
CA GLU A 216 -16.61 -41.67 -8.13
C GLU A 216 -15.22 -41.05 -7.90
N LEU A 217 -15.16 -40.02 -7.07
CA LEU A 217 -13.89 -39.46 -6.59
C LEU A 217 -13.34 -40.33 -5.46
N ASN A 218 -12.53 -41.34 -5.82
CA ASN A 218 -11.87 -42.23 -4.85
C ASN A 218 -11.03 -41.47 -3.79
N HIS A 219 -10.57 -40.25 -4.10
CA HIS A 219 -9.89 -39.37 -3.14
C HIS A 219 -10.31 -37.91 -3.33
N LYS A 220 -11.39 -37.49 -2.67
CA LYS A 220 -11.80 -36.08 -2.64
C LYS A 220 -10.79 -35.26 -1.83
N LYS A 221 -9.95 -34.49 -2.51
CA LYS A 221 -9.03 -33.55 -1.84
C LYS A 221 -9.81 -32.42 -1.16
N PRO A 222 -9.43 -32.02 0.07
CA PRO A 222 -10.04 -30.86 0.70
C PRO A 222 -9.74 -29.59 -0.09
N LYS A 223 -10.67 -28.62 -0.09
CA LYS A 223 -10.53 -27.35 -0.83
C LYS A 223 -9.24 -26.60 -0.45
N TYR A 224 -8.89 -26.60 0.84
CA TYR A 224 -7.71 -25.91 1.37
C TYR A 224 -6.87 -26.86 2.24
N GLN A 225 -5.55 -26.69 2.20
CA GLN A 225 -4.59 -27.43 3.03
C GLN A 225 -4.67 -26.99 4.50
N CYS A 226 -4.19 -27.84 5.42
CA CYS A 226 -4.23 -27.56 6.86
C CYS A 226 -3.51 -26.26 7.22
N HIS A 227 -2.30 -26.05 6.67
CA HIS A 227 -1.55 -24.82 6.92
C HIS A 227 -2.24 -23.57 6.37
N GLN A 228 -2.92 -23.66 5.21
CA GLN A 228 -3.69 -22.52 4.66
C GLN A 228 -4.83 -22.12 5.61
N LYS A 229 -5.53 -23.10 6.21
CA LYS A 229 -6.56 -22.85 7.22
C LYS A 229 -5.97 -22.27 8.50
N LEU A 230 -4.83 -22.80 8.96
CA LEU A 230 -4.15 -22.30 10.16
C LEU A 230 -3.73 -20.83 10.00
N LEU A 231 -3.06 -20.50 8.88
CA LEU A 231 -2.65 -19.13 8.56
C LEU A 231 -3.86 -18.20 8.43
N TRP A 232 -4.94 -18.66 7.82
CA TRP A 232 -6.19 -17.90 7.75
C TRP A 232 -6.75 -17.59 9.15
N VAL A 233 -6.86 -18.59 10.04
CA VAL A 233 -7.38 -18.40 11.40
C VAL A 233 -6.48 -17.45 12.19
N ILE A 234 -5.17 -17.64 12.13
CA ILE A 234 -4.20 -16.77 12.81
C ILE A 234 -4.36 -15.34 12.33
N SER A 235 -4.43 -15.11 11.02
CA SER A 235 -4.58 -13.76 10.47
C SER A 235 -5.89 -13.10 10.85
N VAL A 236 -7.00 -13.84 10.90
CA VAL A 236 -8.28 -13.32 11.36
C VAL A 236 -8.20 -12.95 12.84
N VAL A 237 -7.68 -13.84 13.70
CA VAL A 237 -7.50 -13.55 15.13
C VAL A 237 -6.62 -12.31 15.31
N VAL A 238 -5.48 -12.24 14.63
CA VAL A 238 -4.55 -11.10 14.72
C VAL A 238 -5.14 -9.82 14.12
N LEU A 239 -6.16 -9.82 13.27
CA LEU A 239 -6.77 -8.57 12.81
C LEU A 239 -7.91 -8.08 13.73
N PHE A 240 -8.55 -8.97 14.48
CA PHE A 240 -9.73 -8.65 15.28
C PHE A 240 -9.51 -8.65 16.80
N VAL A 241 -8.34 -9.07 17.28
CA VAL A 241 -8.05 -9.23 18.74
C VAL A 241 -7.07 -8.16 19.26
N TRP A 242 -7.10 -6.94 18.72
CA TRP A 242 -6.29 -5.81 19.22
C TRP A 242 -7.16 -4.65 19.70
#